data_AF-A0A1J3J879-F1
#
_entry.id   AF-A0A1J3J879-F1
#
_cell.length_a   1.000
_cell.length_b   1.000
_cell.length_c   1.000
_cell.angle_alpha   90.00
_cell.angle_beta   90.00
_cell.angle_gamma   90.00
#
_symmetry.space_group_name_H-M   'P 1'
#
loop_
_entity.id
_entity.type
_entity.pdbx_description
1 polymer ?
#
loop_
_entity_poly.entity_id
_entity_poly.type
_entity_poly.pdbx_seq_one_letter_code
_entity_poly.pdbx_strand_id
1 'polypeptide(L)' 'KVAQFAGVAVSSLALTLAAHADATVKLGADSGALVFEPATVTIKAGESVTFKNNAGFPHNIVFDEDAVPSGVNADSI' A
#
# COMPACT_ATOMS: atom_id res chain seq x y z
N LYS A 1 -60.15 -10.81 -9.02
CA LYS A 1 -59.29 -9.74 -8.46
C LYS A 1 -57.88 -10.32 -8.29
N VAL A 2 -56.96 -9.80 -9.12
CA VAL A 2 -55.50 -9.65 -9.02
C VAL A 2 -54.68 -10.70 -8.24
N ALA A 3 -53.72 -11.29 -8.96
CA ALA A 3 -52.66 -12.18 -8.50
C ALA A 3 -51.64 -11.48 -7.59
N GLN A 4 -51.06 -12.22 -6.63
CA GLN A 4 -49.85 -11.80 -5.91
C GLN A 4 -48.76 -12.86 -6.12
N PHE A 5 -47.86 -12.57 -7.07
CA PHE A 5 -46.56 -13.23 -7.16
C PHE A 5 -45.62 -12.54 -6.16
N ALA A 6 -45.23 -13.26 -5.11
CA ALA A 6 -44.21 -12.78 -4.18
C ALA A 6 -42.83 -12.93 -4.85
N GLY A 7 -42.32 -11.83 -5.41
CA GLY A 7 -40.96 -11.76 -5.94
C GLY A 7 -39.95 -11.64 -4.80
N VAL A 8 -39.11 -12.66 -4.63
CA VAL A 8 -37.92 -12.58 -3.76
C VAL A 8 -36.87 -11.76 -4.51
N ALA A 9 -36.59 -10.54 -4.04
CA ALA A 9 -35.50 -9.73 -4.56
C ALA A 9 -34.17 -10.24 -3.98
N VAL A 10 -33.36 -10.91 -4.80
CA VAL A 10 -31.97 -11.25 -4.46
C VAL A 10 -31.11 -10.04 -4.80
N SER A 11 -30.67 -9.29 -3.79
CA SER A 11 -29.69 -8.22 -3.95
C SER A 11 -28.30 -8.83 -4.17
N SER A 12 -27.75 -8.68 -5.37
CA SER A 12 -26.38 -9.07 -5.69
C SER A 12 -25.39 -8.08 -5.05
N LEU A 13 -24.52 -8.60 -4.18
CA LEU A 13 -23.41 -7.83 -3.61
C LEU A 13 -22.29 -7.74 -4.66
N ALA A 14 -22.16 -6.60 -5.32
CA ALA A 14 -21.08 -6.37 -6.27
C ALA A 14 -19.79 -6.01 -5.49
N LEU A 15 -18.90 -6.99 -5.30
CA LEU A 15 -17.54 -6.74 -4.81
C LEU A 15 -16.70 -6.19 -5.97
N THR A 16 -16.30 -4.92 -5.88
CA THR A 16 -15.26 -4.36 -6.74
C THR A 16 -13.90 -4.72 -6.16
N LEU A 17 -13.18 -5.64 -6.81
CA LEU A 17 -11.80 -5.93 -6.45
C LEU A 17 -10.91 -4.91 -7.17
N ALA A 18 -10.39 -3.92 -6.42
CA ALA A 18 -9.37 -3.03 -6.94
C ALA A 18 -8.05 -3.81 -7.07
N ALA A 19 -7.44 -3.80 -8.25
CA ALA A 19 -6.07 -4.27 -8.42
C ALA A 19 -5.15 -3.22 -7.79
N HIS A 20 -4.56 -3.54 -6.64
CA HIS A 20 -3.54 -2.72 -5.99
C HIS A 20 -2.19 -3.01 -6.65
N ALA A 21 -1.50 -1.96 -7.11
CA ALA A 21 -0.12 -2.09 -7.57
C ALA A 21 0.80 -1.94 -6.36
N ASP A 22 1.29 -3.04 -5.80
CA ASP A 22 2.19 -3.00 -4.65
C ASP A 22 3.57 -2.47 -5.08
N ALA A 23 4.05 -1.41 -4.45
CA ALA A 23 5.39 -0.88 -4.69
C ALA A 23 6.41 -1.67 -3.87
N THR A 24 7.53 -2.09 -4.47
CA THR A 24 8.66 -2.69 -3.75
C THR A 24 9.86 -1.76 -3.78
N VAL A 25 10.42 -1.46 -2.62
CA VAL A 25 11.65 -0.68 -2.45
C VAL A 25 12.73 -1.57 -1.86
N LYS A 26 13.86 -1.71 -2.55
CA LYS A 26 15.03 -2.43 -2.04
C LYS A 26 15.80 -1.55 -1.07
N LEU A 27 16.25 -2.15 0.03
CA LEU A 27 17.22 -1.58 0.96
C LEU A 27 18.62 -2.05 0.52
N GLY A 28 19.36 -1.16 -0.12
CA GLY A 28 20.62 -1.45 -0.81
C GLY A 28 20.41 -1.94 -2.24
N ALA A 29 21.10 -1.31 -3.20
CA ALA A 29 21.02 -1.68 -4.61
C ALA A 29 21.75 -3.00 -4.90
N ASP A 30 21.45 -3.63 -6.03
CA ASP A 30 22.13 -4.86 -6.46
C ASP A 30 23.64 -4.65 -6.70
N SER A 31 24.05 -3.41 -6.97
CA SER A 31 25.45 -3.00 -7.07
C SER A 31 26.17 -2.92 -5.71
N GLY A 32 25.44 -3.02 -4.60
CA GLY A 32 25.94 -2.80 -3.24
C GLY A 32 25.89 -1.34 -2.76
N ALA A 33 25.34 -0.42 -3.56
CA ALA A 33 25.16 0.97 -3.13
C ALA A 33 24.15 1.10 -1.98
N LEU A 34 24.44 1.97 -1.01
CA LEU A 34 23.63 2.20 0.19
C LEU A 34 22.50 3.19 -0.09
N VAL A 35 21.48 2.73 -0.82
CA VAL A 35 20.34 3.55 -1.26
C VAL A 35 19.02 2.77 -1.12
N PHE A 36 17.90 3.50 -1.09
CA PHE A 36 16.60 2.94 -1.43
C PHE A 36 16.49 2.82 -2.97
N GLU A 37 16.09 1.65 -3.49
CA GLU A 37 15.97 1.42 -4.94
C GLU A 37 14.58 0.83 -5.28
N PRO A 38 13.70 1.57 -5.97
CA PRO A 38 13.84 2.96 -6.42
C PRO A 38 13.79 3.96 -5.24
N ALA A 39 14.40 5.14 -5.42
CA ALA A 39 14.41 6.20 -4.40
C ALA A 39 13.08 6.97 -4.30
N THR A 40 12.18 6.81 -5.27
CA THR A 40 10.86 7.43 -5.26
C THR A 40 9.83 6.45 -5.82
N VAL A 41 8.70 6.35 -5.13
CA VAL A 41 7.52 5.61 -5.56
C VAL A 41 6.29 6.51 -5.41
N THR A 42 5.31 6.33 -6.29
CA THR A 42 4.00 6.98 -6.19
C THR A 42 2.96 5.90 -5.99
N ILE A 43 2.21 5.99 -4.91
CA ILE A 43 1.14 5.06 -4.55
C ILE A 43 -0.17 5.81 -4.30
N LYS A 44 -1.28 5.09 -4.32
CA LYS A 44 -2.58 5.58 -3.85
C LYS A 44 -2.77 5.28 -2.37
N ALA A 45 -3.61 6.07 -1.70
CA ALA A 45 -4.00 5.80 -0.33
C ALA A 45 -4.59 4.38 -0.20
N GLY A 46 -4.06 3.60 0.75
CA GLY A 46 -4.46 2.21 0.99
C GLY A 46 -3.67 1.15 0.21
N GLU A 47 -2.74 1.53 -0.67
CA GLU A 47 -1.80 0.59 -1.28
C GLU A 47 -0.64 0.25 -0.33
N SER A 48 0.01 -0.91 -0.57
CA SER A 48 1.13 -1.38 0.23
C SER A 48 2.47 -1.02 -0.41
N VAL A 49 3.45 -0.69 0.45
CA VAL A 49 4.87 -0.61 0.07
C VAL A 49 5.64 -1.71 0.79
N THR A 50 6.32 -2.57 0.03
CA THR A 50 7.19 -3.62 0.56
C THR A 50 8.64 -3.13 0.58
N PHE A 51 9.21 -2.99 1.77
CA PHE A 51 10.65 -2.74 1.92
C PHE A 51 11.40 -4.06 1.97
N LYS A 52 12.15 -4.38 0.91
CA LYS A 52 12.91 -5.62 0.79
C LYS A 52 14.35 -5.38 1.21
N ASN A 53 14.76 -6.03 2.30
CA ASN A 53 16.15 -6.07 2.70
C ASN A 53 16.97 -6.79 1.62
N ASN A 54 17.76 -6.07 0.82
CA ASN A 54 18.39 -6.61 -0.40
C ASN A 54 19.92 -6.79 -0.28
N ALA A 55 20.67 -5.74 0.06
CA ALA A 55 22.13 -5.79 0.17
C ALA A 55 22.68 -4.75 1.16
N GLY A 56 23.89 -4.96 1.71
CA GLY A 56 24.56 -3.95 2.55
C GLY A 56 23.99 -3.81 3.97
N PHE A 57 23.50 -4.90 4.55
CA PHE A 57 22.85 -4.97 5.87
C PHE A 57 23.76 -4.50 7.03
N PRO A 58 23.18 -4.02 8.16
CA PRO A 58 21.76 -3.89 8.47
C PRO A 58 21.12 -2.57 7.99
N HIS A 59 19.79 -2.57 7.85
CA HIS A 59 18.98 -1.40 7.47
C HIS A 59 17.75 -1.24 8.39
N ASN A 60 17.22 -0.02 8.45
CA ASN A 60 15.93 0.32 9.04
C ASN A 60 15.10 1.14 8.04
N ILE A 61 13.84 1.44 8.40
CA ILE A 61 12.98 2.38 7.71
C ILE A 61 12.46 3.35 8.76
N VAL A 62 12.77 4.63 8.61
CA VAL A 62 12.32 5.70 9.50
C VAL A 62 11.76 6.80 8.62
N PHE A 63 10.53 7.22 8.90
CA PHE A 63 9.94 8.38 8.25
C PHE A 63 10.44 9.64 8.93
N ASP A 64 10.86 10.62 8.13
CA ASP A 64 11.31 11.92 8.62
C ASP A 64 10.11 12.71 9.18
N GLU A 65 10.17 13.08 10.46
CA GLU A 65 9.09 13.76 11.18
C GLU A 65 8.74 15.13 10.59
N ASP A 66 9.72 15.78 9.95
CA ASP A 66 9.55 17.09 9.31
C ASP A 66 8.98 16.97 7.88
N ALA A 67 8.93 15.75 7.32
CA ALA A 67 8.56 15.49 5.93
C ALA A 67 7.35 14.54 5.77
N VAL A 68 6.50 14.42 6.80
CA VAL A 68 5.20 13.75 6.72
C VAL A 68 4.05 14.76 6.67
N PRO A 69 2.86 14.35 6.16
CA PRO A 69 1.68 15.23 6.18
C PRO A 69 1.33 15.73 7.59
N SER A 70 0.84 16.96 7.70
CA SER A 70 0.43 17.56 8.97
C SER A 70 -0.55 16.66 9.73
N GLY A 71 -0.27 16.46 11.03
CA GLY A 71 -1.09 15.64 11.93
C GLY A 71 -0.77 14.15 11.91
N VAL A 72 0.21 13.70 11.11
CA VAL A 72 0.77 12.34 11.18
C VAL A 72 1.83 12.30 12.29
N ASN A 73 1.78 11.28 13.15
CA ASN A 73 2.84 10.99 14.11
C ASN A 73 3.80 9.97 13.51
N ALA A 74 4.98 10.42 13.04
CA ALA A 74 5.96 9.57 12.39
C ALA A 74 6.49 8.45 13.31
N ASP A 75 6.63 8.69 14.61
CA ASP A 75 7.10 7.71 15.60
C ASP A 75 6.12 6.55 15.84
N SER A 76 4.88 6.69 15.36
CA SER A 76 3.84 5.65 15.50
C SER A 76 3.77 4.69 14.30
N ILE A 77 4.62 4.87 13.30
CA ILE A 77 4.73 4.05 12.08
C ILE A 77 5.94 3.12 12.20
#